data_AF-A0AAE4LWE3-F1
#
_entry.id   AF-A0AAE4LWE3-F1
#
_cell.length_a   1.000
_cell.length_b   1.000
_cell.length_c   1.000
_cell.angle_alpha   90.00
_cell.angle_beta   90.00
_cell.angle_gamma   90.00
#
_symmetry.space_group_name_H-M   'P 1'
#
loop_
_entity.id
_entity.type
_entity.pdbx_description
1 polymer ?
#
loop_
_entity_poly.entity_id
_entity_poly.type
_entity_poly.pdbx_seq_one_letter_code
_entity_poly.pdbx_strand_id
1 'polypeptide(L)'
;MKWLLLIPAILVSSCSSPSNNKIENKQEEKTIVENLESKAKRQMMATIKELANNPSSVSISKFEKEFEFDSLYVAKFTMRAQNEFGGYSITDYEYIYMIKEDGIHDALVDLKVNPKIIMLAARAFNVASKKDKNADFTSSIKVAANSLVSFVGRKVPDRPVEEIKLINEWGK
;
A
#
# COMPACT_ATOMS: atom_id res chain seq x y z
N MET A 1 -63.07 -6.84 29.42
CA MET A 1 -63.12 -7.00 30.88
C MET A 1 -61.98 -7.93 31.29
N LYS A 2 -61.06 -7.35 32.08
CA LYS A 2 -60.06 -7.89 33.02
C LYS A 2 -60.25 -9.39 33.44
N TRP A 3 -59.18 -10.21 33.42
CA TRP A 3 -58.56 -10.95 34.58
C TRP A 3 -57.59 -12.08 34.13
N LEU A 4 -56.29 -11.95 34.50
CA LEU A 4 -55.47 -12.77 35.45
C LEU A 4 -54.97 -14.13 34.90
N LEU A 5 -53.67 -14.27 34.59
CA LEU A 5 -52.53 -14.68 35.45
C LEU A 5 -52.67 -16.08 36.07
N LEU A 6 -51.71 -16.97 35.80
CA LEU A 6 -51.02 -17.82 36.79
C LEU A 6 -49.92 -18.69 36.15
N ILE A 7 -48.70 -18.54 36.65
CA ILE A 7 -47.57 -19.50 36.60
C ILE A 7 -47.49 -20.13 37.99
N PRO A 8 -47.24 -21.45 38.10
CA PRO A 8 -46.10 -21.94 38.88
C PRO A 8 -45.51 -23.23 38.24
N ALA A 9 -44.36 -23.81 38.57
CA ALA A 9 -43.16 -23.49 39.33
C ALA A 9 -42.14 -24.59 38.93
N ILE A 10 -40.87 -24.28 39.18
CA ILE A 10 -39.66 -25.07 38.95
C ILE A 10 -39.63 -26.35 39.79
N LEU A 11 -39.10 -27.48 39.27
CA LEU A 11 -38.23 -28.40 40.05
C LEU A 11 -37.40 -29.38 39.18
N VAL A 12 -36.10 -29.04 39.10
CA VAL A 12 -34.86 -29.85 39.26
C VAL A 12 -34.77 -31.28 38.68
N SER A 13 -33.74 -31.53 37.86
CA SER A 13 -32.85 -32.70 38.05
C SER A 13 -31.50 -32.52 37.33
N SER A 14 -30.48 -33.01 38.00
CA SER A 14 -29.03 -32.84 37.89
C SER A 14 -28.31 -33.39 36.63
N CYS A 15 -27.22 -32.69 36.28
CA CYS A 15 -25.89 -33.16 35.84
C CYS A 15 -25.78 -34.41 34.95
N SER A 16 -25.31 -34.19 33.71
CA SER A 16 -24.04 -34.80 33.25
C SER A 16 -23.46 -33.99 32.07
N SER A 17 -22.22 -33.54 32.22
CA SER A 17 -21.31 -33.12 31.14
C SER A 17 -20.28 -34.25 30.94
N PRO A 18 -19.51 -34.38 29.84
CA PRO A 18 -19.18 -33.34 28.84
C PRO A 18 -19.09 -33.79 27.35
N SER A 19 -18.82 -32.78 26.51
CA SER A 19 -18.14 -32.85 25.19
C SER A 19 -18.99 -33.17 23.94
N ASN A 20 -19.36 -32.12 23.23
CA ASN A 20 -18.71 -31.75 21.96
C ASN A 20 -19.36 -30.46 21.45
N ASN A 21 -18.97 -29.33 22.05
CA ASN A 21 -19.18 -28.04 21.40
C ASN A 21 -18.20 -27.99 20.23
N LYS A 22 -18.69 -28.40 19.06
CA LYS A 22 -18.11 -28.02 17.78
C LYS A 22 -18.23 -26.50 17.74
N ILE A 23 -17.18 -25.83 18.22
CA ILE A 23 -16.98 -24.41 18.02
C ILE A 23 -16.91 -24.27 16.50
N GLU A 24 -18.03 -23.86 15.91
CA GLU A 24 -18.01 -23.22 14.61
C GLU A 24 -17.10 -22.01 14.79
N ASN A 25 -15.81 -22.20 14.48
CA ASN A 25 -14.96 -21.11 14.05
C ASN A 25 -15.62 -20.59 12.77
N LYS A 26 -16.62 -19.72 12.93
CA LYS A 26 -16.82 -18.62 12.01
C LYS A 26 -15.51 -17.88 12.02
N GLN A 27 -14.65 -18.26 11.08
CA GLN A 27 -13.56 -17.46 10.58
C GLN A 27 -14.18 -16.08 10.40
N GLU A 28 -13.91 -15.19 11.36
CA GLU A 28 -14.24 -13.79 11.22
C GLU A 28 -13.56 -13.37 9.93
N GLU A 29 -14.36 -13.17 8.89
CA GLU A 29 -13.96 -12.57 7.63
C GLU A 29 -13.59 -11.13 8.00
N LYS A 30 -12.36 -10.99 8.50
CA LYS A 30 -11.75 -9.72 8.82
C LYS A 30 -11.55 -9.06 7.48
N THR A 31 -12.53 -8.30 7.02
CA THR A 31 -12.39 -7.34 5.94
C THR A 31 -11.22 -6.45 6.34
N ILE A 32 -10.01 -6.79 5.88
CA ILE A 32 -8.83 -5.97 6.10
C ILE A 32 -9.14 -4.69 5.34
N VAL A 33 -9.49 -3.62 6.07
CA VAL A 33 -9.56 -2.28 5.49
C VAL A 33 -8.14 -1.97 5.03
N GLU A 34 -7.90 -2.16 3.74
CA GLU A 34 -6.58 -2.02 3.18
C GLU A 34 -6.19 -0.54 3.14
N ASN A 35 -5.15 -0.18 3.88
CA ASN A 35 -4.63 1.18 3.89
C ASN A 35 -3.84 1.50 2.61
N LEU A 36 -3.63 2.79 2.35
CA LEU A 36 -2.95 3.27 1.15
C LEU A 36 -1.55 2.67 0.99
N GLU A 37 -0.79 2.61 2.09
CA GLU A 37 0.55 2.02 2.12
C GLU A 37 0.56 0.55 1.66
N SER A 38 -0.41 -0.27 2.10
CA SER A 38 -0.50 -1.68 1.70
C SER A 38 -0.83 -1.81 0.21
N LYS A 39 -1.76 -0.99 -0.31
CA LYS A 39 -2.08 -0.94 -1.74
C LYS A 39 -0.87 -0.55 -2.57
N ALA A 40 -0.18 0.50 -2.13
CA ALA A 40 1.00 1.03 -2.81
C ALA A 40 2.13 -0.01 -2.87
N LYS A 41 2.44 -0.68 -1.75
CA LYS A 41 3.47 -1.74 -1.70
C LYS A 41 3.12 -2.94 -2.57
N ARG A 42 1.85 -3.36 -2.59
CA ARG A 42 1.37 -4.44 -3.48
C ARG A 42 1.60 -4.07 -4.93
N GLN A 43 1.12 -2.89 -5.33
CA GLN A 43 1.24 -2.40 -6.69
C GLN A 43 2.71 -2.22 -7.09
N MET A 44 3.55 -1.73 -6.18
CA MET A 44 5.00 -1.62 -6.36
C MET A 44 5.63 -2.98 -6.69
N MET A 45 5.32 -4.03 -5.93
CA MET A 45 5.87 -5.36 -6.18
C MET A 45 5.40 -5.93 -7.51
N ALA A 46 4.13 -5.71 -7.85
CA ALA A 46 3.59 -6.15 -9.12
C ALA A 46 4.29 -5.43 -10.29
N THR A 47 4.47 -4.12 -10.20
CA THR A 47 5.18 -3.31 -11.20
C THR A 47 6.65 -3.70 -11.33
N ILE A 48 7.37 -3.87 -10.23
CA ILE A 48 8.77 -4.29 -10.29
C ILE A 48 8.92 -5.66 -10.94
N LYS A 49 8.06 -6.63 -10.58
CA LYS A 49 8.10 -7.96 -11.18
C LYS A 49 7.73 -7.95 -12.65
N GLU A 50 6.79 -7.10 -13.05
CA GLU A 50 6.40 -6.92 -14.46
C GLU A 50 7.54 -6.32 -15.29
N LEU A 51 8.29 -5.39 -14.73
CA LEU A 51 9.39 -4.69 -15.43
C LEU A 51 10.72 -5.46 -15.37
N ALA A 52 10.89 -6.40 -14.45
CA ALA A 52 12.13 -7.15 -14.31
C ALA A 52 12.26 -8.26 -15.36
N ASN A 53 13.45 -8.38 -15.97
CA ASN A 53 13.77 -9.45 -16.90
C ASN A 53 13.56 -10.86 -16.30
N ASN A 54 13.95 -11.01 -15.03
CA ASN A 54 13.72 -12.21 -14.25
C ASN A 54 13.04 -11.83 -12.92
N PRO A 55 11.71 -11.98 -12.81
CA PRO A 55 10.95 -11.57 -11.62
C PRO A 55 11.42 -12.26 -10.33
N SER A 56 11.90 -13.49 -10.42
CA SER A 56 12.40 -14.27 -9.28
C SER A 56 13.77 -13.81 -8.78
N SER A 57 14.47 -12.97 -9.55
CA SER A 57 15.77 -12.41 -9.19
C SER A 57 15.69 -11.10 -8.39
N VAL A 58 14.49 -10.52 -8.31
CA VAL A 58 14.25 -9.24 -7.65
C VAL A 58 14.41 -9.39 -6.14
N SER A 59 15.24 -8.54 -5.56
CA SER A 59 15.37 -8.36 -4.12
C SER A 59 15.38 -6.86 -3.81
N ILE A 60 14.76 -6.49 -2.70
CA ILE A 60 14.63 -5.09 -2.30
C ILE A 60 15.13 -4.93 -0.89
N SER A 61 15.84 -3.83 -0.64
CA SER A 61 16.43 -3.49 0.65
C SER A 61 16.33 -1.99 0.90
N LYS A 62 16.62 -1.55 2.13
CA LYS A 62 16.62 -0.13 2.54
C LYS A 62 15.31 0.59 2.18
N PHE A 63 14.18 -0.09 2.37
CA PHE A 63 12.89 0.49 2.09
C PHE A 63 12.51 1.51 3.14
N GLU A 64 12.12 2.69 2.68
CA GLU A 64 11.74 3.80 3.53
C GLU A 64 10.54 4.52 2.90
N LYS A 65 9.52 4.76 3.71
CA LYS A 65 8.40 5.61 3.33
C LYS A 65 8.84 7.07 3.43
N GLU A 66 8.84 7.78 2.31
CA GLU A 66 9.22 9.19 2.25
C GLU A 66 8.02 10.10 2.53
N PHE A 67 6.84 9.74 2.00
CA PHE A 67 5.66 10.59 2.08
C PHE A 67 4.37 9.77 1.93
N GLU A 68 3.35 10.14 2.69
CA GLU A 68 2.01 9.60 2.57
C GLU A 68 1.00 10.69 2.92
N PHE A 69 0.13 11.02 1.97
CA PHE A 69 -0.94 11.97 2.20
C PHE A 69 -2.09 11.74 1.22
N ASP A 70 -3.29 11.55 1.76
CA ASP A 70 -4.54 11.47 0.99
C ASP A 70 -4.51 10.32 -0.05
N SER A 71 -4.31 10.61 -1.32
CA SER A 71 -4.26 9.62 -2.41
C SER A 71 -2.85 9.33 -2.93
N LEU A 72 -1.81 9.88 -2.29
CA LEU A 72 -0.41 9.82 -2.72
C LEU A 72 0.46 9.09 -1.70
N TYR A 73 1.21 8.11 -2.19
CA TYR A 73 2.24 7.41 -1.45
C TYR A 73 3.57 7.46 -2.20
N VAL A 74 4.65 7.76 -1.49
CA VAL A 74 6.02 7.75 -2.01
C VAL A 74 6.92 6.95 -1.09
N ALA A 75 7.69 6.04 -1.67
CA ALA A 75 8.73 5.30 -0.96
C ALA A 75 10.03 5.28 -1.76
N LYS A 76 11.15 5.12 -1.06
CA LYS A 76 12.45 4.86 -1.64
C LYS A 76 12.95 3.48 -1.23
N PHE A 77 13.76 2.86 -2.08
CA PHE A 77 14.39 1.58 -1.79
C PHE A 77 15.56 1.31 -2.73
N THR A 78 16.43 0.38 -2.34
CA THR A 78 17.44 -0.20 -3.21
C THR A 78 16.92 -1.50 -3.80
N MET A 79 16.91 -1.61 -5.13
CA MET A 79 16.55 -2.83 -5.85
C MET A 79 17.79 -3.53 -6.40
N ARG A 80 17.85 -4.84 -6.23
CA ARG A 80 18.78 -5.74 -6.93
C ARG A 80 17.98 -6.64 -7.86
N ALA A 81 18.33 -6.68 -9.14
CA ALA A 81 17.68 -7.54 -10.12
C ALA A 81 18.68 -8.01 -11.19
N GLN A 82 18.39 -9.14 -11.83
CA GLN A 82 19.20 -9.64 -12.95
C GLN A 82 19.01 -8.76 -14.19
N ASN A 83 20.11 -8.37 -14.83
CA ASN A 83 20.09 -7.61 -16.07
C ASN A 83 20.03 -8.53 -17.31
N GLU A 84 19.94 -7.94 -18.50
CA GLU A 84 19.84 -8.67 -19.78
C GLU A 84 21.05 -9.57 -20.08
N PHE A 85 22.21 -9.30 -19.48
CA PHE A 85 23.45 -10.04 -19.67
C PHE A 85 23.67 -11.13 -18.62
N GLY A 86 22.65 -11.42 -17.79
CA GLY A 86 22.71 -12.43 -16.74
C GLY A 86 23.44 -12.01 -15.46
N GLY A 87 24.02 -10.80 -15.42
CA GLY A 87 24.60 -10.19 -14.23
C GLY A 87 23.54 -9.53 -13.33
N TYR A 88 23.95 -8.92 -12.23
CA TYR A 88 23.04 -8.20 -11.33
C TYR A 88 23.30 -6.70 -11.34
N SER A 89 22.22 -5.93 -11.38
CA SER A 89 22.25 -4.48 -11.21
C SER A 89 21.67 -4.10 -9.85
N ILE A 90 22.30 -3.13 -9.20
CA ILE A 90 21.83 -2.53 -7.94
C ILE A 90 21.57 -1.05 -8.20
N THR A 91 20.33 -0.63 -7.97
CA THR A 91 19.88 0.74 -8.25
C THR A 91 18.92 1.20 -7.16
N ASP A 92 19.08 2.46 -6.75
CA ASP A 92 18.17 3.13 -5.84
C ASP A 92 17.00 3.71 -6.62
N TYR A 93 15.79 3.41 -6.17
CA TYR A 93 14.55 3.84 -6.79
C TYR A 93 13.72 4.66 -5.82
N GLU A 94 12.92 5.54 -6.40
CA GLU A 94 11.76 6.14 -5.76
C GLU A 94 10.52 5.63 -6.47
N TYR A 95 9.57 5.12 -5.71
CA TYR A 95 8.30 4.65 -6.21
C TYR A 95 7.20 5.61 -5.79
N ILE A 96 6.36 5.99 -6.76
CA ILE A 96 5.24 6.89 -6.58
C ILE A 96 3.98 6.11 -6.90
N TYR A 97 3.02 6.11 -5.98
CA TYR A 97 1.69 5.56 -6.17
C TYR A 97 0.67 6.67 -5.94
N MET A 98 -0.24 6.83 -6.90
CA MET A 98 -1.21 7.92 -6.89
C MET A 98 -2.57 7.45 -7.38
N ILE A 99 -3.61 7.73 -6.60
CA ILE A 99 -5.00 7.54 -7.02
C ILE A 99 -5.51 8.87 -7.60
N LYS A 100 -5.88 8.85 -8.88
CA LYS A 100 -6.51 9.95 -9.61
C LYS A 100 -7.97 9.61 -9.92
N GLU A 101 -8.73 10.59 -10.40
CA GLU A 101 -10.14 10.41 -10.77
C GLU A 101 -10.35 9.29 -11.80
N ASP A 102 -9.42 9.13 -12.74
CA ASP A 102 -9.51 8.13 -13.80
C ASP A 102 -8.90 6.78 -13.39
N GLY A 103 -8.26 6.67 -12.23
CA GLY A 103 -7.73 5.42 -11.69
C GLY A 103 -6.35 5.54 -11.06
N ILE A 104 -5.75 4.38 -10.80
CA ILE A 104 -4.45 4.27 -10.14
C ILE A 104 -3.34 4.51 -11.15
N HIS A 105 -2.36 5.31 -10.74
CA HIS A 105 -1.14 5.54 -11.49
C HIS A 105 0.07 5.24 -10.62
N ASP A 106 1.11 4.68 -11.23
CA ASP A 106 2.40 4.50 -10.58
C ASP A 106 3.57 4.96 -11.44
N ALA A 107 4.70 5.18 -10.78
CA ALA A 107 5.98 5.44 -11.42
C ALA A 107 7.10 4.81 -10.61
N LEU A 108 8.05 4.18 -11.31
CA LEU A 108 9.29 3.66 -10.75
C LEU A 108 10.46 4.50 -11.28
N VAL A 109 11.03 5.34 -10.42
CA VAL A 109 11.98 6.38 -10.80
C VAL A 109 13.40 5.98 -10.38
N ASP A 110 14.29 5.77 -11.35
CA ASP A 110 15.71 5.52 -11.09
C ASP A 110 16.39 6.81 -10.59
N LEU A 111 16.87 6.79 -9.34
CA LEU A 111 17.47 7.94 -8.67
C LEU A 111 18.91 8.25 -9.14
N LYS A 112 19.53 7.41 -9.96
CA LYS A 112 20.82 7.72 -10.61
C LYS A 112 20.66 8.75 -11.72
N VAL A 113 19.50 8.77 -12.38
CA VAL A 113 19.26 9.60 -13.58
C VAL A 113 18.16 10.64 -13.37
N ASN A 114 17.28 10.47 -12.38
CA ASN A 114 16.21 11.40 -12.08
C ASN A 114 16.35 12.04 -10.69
N PRO A 115 15.94 13.32 -10.53
CA PRO A 115 15.87 13.96 -9.23
C PRO A 115 14.76 13.36 -8.36
N LYS A 116 15.03 13.26 -7.05
CA LYS A 116 14.03 12.89 -6.04
C LYS A 116 12.83 13.84 -6.04
N ILE A 117 11.64 13.31 -5.75
CA ILE A 117 10.40 14.10 -5.70
C ILE A 117 10.49 15.26 -4.71
N ILE A 118 11.14 15.08 -3.56
CA ILE A 118 11.27 16.12 -2.53
C ILE A 118 12.05 17.32 -3.07
N MET A 119 13.08 17.07 -3.89
CA MET A 119 13.84 18.16 -4.51
C MET A 119 13.00 18.91 -5.56
N LEU A 120 12.18 18.20 -6.33
CA LEU A 120 11.23 18.83 -7.26
C LEU A 120 10.15 19.63 -6.52
N ALA A 121 9.62 19.08 -5.44
CA ALA A 121 8.64 19.74 -4.57
C ALA A 121 9.21 21.02 -3.96
N ALA A 122 10.46 21.01 -3.49
CA ALA A 122 11.15 22.21 -2.98
C ALA A 122 11.28 23.31 -4.04
N ARG A 123 11.56 22.95 -5.30
CA ARG A 123 11.60 23.91 -6.41
C ARG A 123 10.21 24.50 -6.67
N ALA A 124 9.18 23.65 -6.73
CA ALA A 124 7.80 24.10 -6.91
C ALA A 124 7.34 25.01 -5.77
N PHE A 125 7.63 24.63 -4.53
CA PHE A 125 7.29 25.41 -3.34
C PHE A 125 7.96 26.78 -3.34
N ASN A 126 9.25 26.85 -3.65
CA ASN A 126 9.99 28.12 -3.70
C ASN A 126 9.44 29.10 -4.75
N VAL A 127 8.81 28.59 -5.82
CA VAL A 127 8.13 29.43 -6.81
C VAL A 127 6.75 29.85 -6.31
N ALA A 128 6.00 28.93 -5.71
CA ALA A 128 4.66 29.19 -5.19
C ALA A 128 4.68 30.18 -4.02
N SER A 129 5.59 30.01 -3.06
CA SER A 129 5.68 30.83 -1.84
C SER A 129 6.04 32.30 -2.09
N LYS A 130 6.65 32.61 -3.25
CA LYS A 130 6.91 33.98 -3.69
C LYS A 130 5.64 34.71 -4.13
N LYS A 131 4.62 33.97 -4.58
CA LYS A 131 3.36 34.51 -5.09
C LYS A 131 2.25 34.44 -4.06
N ASP A 132 2.22 33.37 -3.27
CA ASP A 132 1.23 33.13 -2.23
C ASP A 132 1.94 32.78 -0.91
N LYS A 133 1.75 33.63 0.10
CA LYS A 133 2.33 33.43 1.44
C LYS A 133 1.72 32.23 2.17
N ASN A 134 0.57 31.75 1.73
CA ASN A 134 -0.11 30.58 2.27
C ASN A 134 0.22 29.29 1.48
N ALA A 135 1.17 29.36 0.54
CA ALA A 135 1.61 28.18 -0.18
C ALA A 135 2.06 27.09 0.80
N ASP A 136 1.62 25.87 0.54
CA ASP A 136 1.90 24.70 1.37
C ASP A 136 2.85 23.73 0.64
N PHE A 137 3.78 23.16 1.40
CA PHE A 137 4.77 22.24 0.87
C PHE A 137 4.13 20.91 0.44
N THR A 138 3.09 20.44 1.14
CA THR A 138 2.37 19.20 0.79
C THR A 138 1.75 19.30 -0.60
N SER A 139 1.14 20.45 -0.92
CA SER A 139 0.59 20.75 -2.24
C SER A 139 1.68 20.75 -3.31
N SER A 140 2.88 21.24 -2.98
CA SER A 140 4.03 21.22 -3.88
C SER A 140 4.53 19.79 -4.15
N ILE A 141 4.46 18.89 -3.16
CA ILE A 141 4.73 17.45 -3.35
C ILE A 141 3.70 16.85 -4.30
N LYS A 142 2.40 17.11 -4.12
CA LYS A 142 1.34 16.61 -5.02
C LYS A 142 1.57 17.05 -6.47
N VAL A 143 1.94 18.31 -6.70
CA VAL A 143 2.24 18.84 -8.04
C VAL A 143 3.47 18.15 -8.65
N ALA A 144 4.55 18.00 -7.88
CA ALA A 144 5.76 17.31 -8.35
C ALA A 144 5.47 15.84 -8.69
N ALA A 145 4.72 15.15 -7.84
CA ALA A 145 4.28 13.77 -8.06
C ALA A 145 3.45 13.64 -9.32
N ASN A 146 2.46 14.52 -9.50
CA ASN A 146 1.58 14.45 -10.66
C ASN A 146 2.36 14.69 -11.96
N SER A 147 3.32 15.62 -11.92
CA SER A 147 4.20 15.90 -13.07
C SER A 147 5.08 14.70 -13.41
N LEU A 148 5.73 14.09 -12.42
CA LEU A 148 6.57 12.90 -12.63
C LEU A 148 5.75 11.72 -13.15
N VAL A 149 4.64 11.40 -12.50
CA VAL A 149 3.76 10.30 -12.91
C VAL A 149 3.20 10.54 -14.32
N SER A 150 2.95 11.78 -14.72
CA SER A 150 2.49 12.08 -16.08
C SER A 150 3.61 11.98 -17.14
N PHE A 151 4.88 12.12 -16.73
CA PHE A 151 6.02 12.10 -17.65
C PHE A 151 6.64 10.70 -17.81
N VAL A 152 6.81 9.96 -16.71
CA VAL A 152 7.46 8.64 -16.69
C VAL A 152 6.58 7.54 -16.10
N GLY A 153 5.43 7.90 -15.54
CA GLY A 153 4.52 6.94 -14.92
C GLY A 153 3.56 6.32 -15.92
N ARG A 154 2.66 5.51 -15.38
CA ARG A 154 1.65 4.78 -16.14
C ARG A 154 0.39 4.60 -15.32
N LYS A 155 -0.73 4.40 -16.01
CA LYS A 155 -1.97 3.92 -15.40
C LYS A 155 -1.85 2.42 -15.16
N VAL A 156 -2.29 1.96 -14.00
CA VAL A 156 -2.22 0.56 -13.59
C VAL A 156 -3.59 0.04 -13.15
N PRO A 157 -3.89 -1.26 -13.35
CA PRO A 157 -5.14 -1.84 -12.89
C PRO A 157 -5.20 -1.84 -11.36
N ASP A 158 -6.41 -1.74 -10.81
CA ASP A 158 -6.63 -2.02 -9.40
C ASP A 158 -6.50 -3.53 -9.16
N ARG A 159 -5.42 -3.94 -8.48
CA ARG A 159 -5.12 -5.36 -8.27
C ARG A 159 -5.83 -5.87 -7.00
N PRO A 160 -6.73 -6.88 -7.11
CA PRO A 160 -7.43 -7.43 -5.96
C PRO A 160 -6.46 -8.06 -4.95
N VAL A 161 -6.95 -8.30 -3.74
CA VAL A 161 -6.16 -8.76 -2.57
C VAL A 161 -5.63 -10.21 -2.71
N GLU A 162 -5.80 -10.88 -3.86
CA GLU A 162 -5.45 -12.30 -4.02
C GLU A 162 -3.94 -12.56 -4.05
N GLU A 163 -3.50 -13.30 -3.02
CA GLU A 163 -2.25 -14.04 -2.84
C GLU A 163 -0.99 -13.47 -3.51
N ILE A 164 -0.60 -12.24 -3.16
CA ILE A 164 0.82 -12.12 -2.82
C ILE A 164 0.99 -12.98 -1.57
N LYS A 165 1.50 -14.20 -1.72
CA LYS A 165 2.32 -14.83 -0.68
C LYS A 165 3.40 -13.80 -0.40
N LEU A 166 3.11 -12.88 0.52
CA LEU A 166 4.06 -11.99 1.12
C LEU A 166 4.96 -12.94 1.89
N ILE A 167 5.97 -13.44 1.19
CA ILE A 167 7.16 -13.94 1.86
C ILE A 167 7.58 -12.74 2.69
N ASN A 168 7.46 -12.89 4.00
CA ASN A 168 7.86 -11.91 5.00
C ASN A 168 9.38 -11.69 4.86
N GLU A 169 9.82 -11.00 3.82
CA GLU A 169 11.22 -10.59 3.64
C GLU A 169 11.47 -9.16 4.16
N TRP A 170 10.43 -8.51 4.68
CA TRP A 170 10.49 -7.15 5.21
C TRP A 170 10.55 -7.10 6.73
N GLY A 171 11.18 -8.10 7.36
CA GLY A 171 11.30 -8.15 8.81
C GLY A 171 12.45 -9.02 9.29
N LYS A 172 13.64 -8.43 9.36
CA LYS A 172 14.51 -8.39 10.55
C LYS A 172 15.53 -7.27 10.40
#